data_AF-A0A447KRU2-F1
#
_entry.id   AF-A0A447KRU2-F1
#
_cell.length_a   1.000
_cell.length_b   1.000
_cell.length_c   1.000
_cell.angle_alpha   90.00
_cell.angle_beta   90.00
_cell.angle_gamma   90.00
#
_symmetry.space_group_name_H-M   'P 1'
#
loop_
_entity.id
_entity.type
_entity.pdbx_description
1 polymer ?
#
loop_
_entity_poly.entity_id
_entity_poly.type
_entity_poly.pdbx_seq_one_letter_code
_entity_poly.pdbx_strand_id
1 'polypeptide(L)'
;MLVQVLKNTDHRLQNDMRVNPAFLFAAMLWYPLLEHAQKLAQESGLAYYDAFALAMNDVLDEQCRSLAIPKRITTLVRDIWQLQLRLSRRQGKRAHKLMEHPKFRAAYDLLALRAQVENNPEMLRLAEWWDEFQDATPARQKTMLSTLGEDPAPRRSRQRRPRRRAPRKEGA
;
A
#
# COMPACT_ATOMS: atom_id res chain seq x y z
N MET A 1 -4.21 1.28 17.32
CA MET A 1 -4.95 1.18 16.03
C MET A 1 -6.39 0.72 16.20
N LEU A 2 -6.65 -0.45 16.81
CA LEU A 2 -8.01 -0.99 17.00
C LEU A 2 -8.98 0.00 17.67
N VAL A 3 -8.59 0.57 18.81
CA VAL A 3 -9.42 1.56 19.53
C VAL A 3 -9.75 2.76 18.64
N GLN A 4 -8.78 3.25 17.88
CA GLN A 4 -8.98 4.44 17.05
C GLN A 4 -9.85 4.15 15.82
N VAL A 5 -9.69 2.99 15.15
CA VAL A 5 -10.56 2.64 14.01
C VAL A 5 -12.00 2.47 14.45
N LEU A 6 -12.25 1.87 15.62
CA LEU A 6 -13.59 1.70 16.15
C LEU A 6 -14.23 3.05 16.52
N LYS A 7 -13.50 3.93 17.21
CA LYS A 7 -13.97 5.31 17.48
C LYS A 7 -14.31 6.06 16.20
N ASN A 8 -13.48 5.95 15.17
CA ASN A 8 -13.73 6.59 13.88
C ASN A 8 -14.97 5.99 13.19
N THR A 9 -15.17 4.68 13.28
CA THR A 9 -16.35 4.01 12.76
C THR A 9 -17.62 4.45 13.49
N ASP A 10 -17.59 4.51 14.82
CA ASP A 10 -18.72 4.97 15.63
C ASP A 10 -19.11 6.41 15.27
N HIS A 11 -18.12 7.31 15.19
CA HIS A 11 -18.34 8.68 14.76
C HIS A 11 -18.95 8.74 13.35
N ARG A 12 -18.53 7.88 12.42
CA ARG A 12 -19.12 7.85 11.07
C ARG A 12 -20.57 7.41 11.08
N LEU A 13 -20.91 6.39 11.86
CA LEU A 13 -22.28 5.91 12.00
C LEU A 13 -23.18 6.96 12.64
N GLN A 14 -22.70 7.67 13.67
CA GLN A 14 -23.44 8.75 14.33
C GLN A 14 -23.74 9.94 13.40
N ASN A 15 -22.93 10.14 12.36
CA ASN A 15 -23.10 11.21 11.38
C ASN A 15 -23.70 10.71 10.04
N ASP A 16 -24.39 9.56 10.04
CA ASP A 16 -25.01 8.95 8.86
C ASP A 16 -24.07 8.76 7.65
N MET A 17 -22.76 8.65 7.92
CA MET A 17 -21.76 8.43 6.89
C MET A 17 -21.62 6.95 6.58
N ARG A 18 -21.48 6.62 5.28
CA ARG A 18 -21.19 5.25 4.84
C ARG A 18 -19.88 4.75 5.45
N VAL A 19 -19.92 3.52 5.95
CA VAL A 19 -18.76 2.77 6.46
C VAL A 19 -18.47 1.61 5.52
N ASN A 20 -17.18 1.35 5.27
CA ASN A 20 -16.72 0.24 4.44
C ASN A 20 -16.30 -0.95 5.32
N PRO A 21 -17.02 -2.09 5.30
CA PRO A 21 -16.67 -3.26 6.11
C PRO A 21 -15.26 -3.80 5.82
N ALA A 22 -14.82 -3.76 4.56
CA ALA A 22 -13.48 -4.19 4.19
C ALA A 22 -12.39 -3.33 4.79
N PHE A 23 -12.65 -2.02 5.00
CA PHE A 23 -11.69 -1.14 5.66
C PHE A 23 -11.49 -1.54 7.12
N LEU A 24 -12.57 -1.88 7.83
CA LEU A 24 -12.48 -2.31 9.22
C LEU A 24 -11.61 -3.57 9.35
N PHE A 25 -11.85 -4.61 8.54
CA PHE A 25 -11.00 -5.81 8.53
C PHE A 25 -9.55 -5.50 8.17
N ALA A 26 -9.33 -4.68 7.13
CA ALA A 26 -7.99 -4.31 6.70
C ALA A 26 -7.20 -3.57 7.80
N ALA A 27 -7.89 -2.73 8.59
CA ALA A 27 -7.30 -2.02 9.72
C ALA A 27 -7.04 -2.94 10.91
N MET A 28 -8.00 -3.81 11.29
CA MET A 28 -7.85 -4.69 12.45
C MET A 28 -6.73 -5.72 12.26
N LEU A 29 -6.62 -6.27 11.05
CA LEU A 29 -5.69 -7.35 10.73
C LEU A 29 -4.34 -6.82 10.21
N TRP A 30 -4.11 -5.50 10.23
CA TRP A 30 -2.90 -4.91 9.69
C TRP A 30 -1.62 -5.36 10.41
N TYR A 31 -1.58 -5.30 11.74
CA TYR A 31 -0.39 -5.71 12.49
C TYR A 31 -0.17 -7.22 12.50
N PRO A 32 -1.21 -8.07 12.66
CA PRO A 32 -1.05 -9.52 12.46
C PRO A 32 -0.45 -9.87 11.09
N LEU A 33 -0.89 -9.18 10.02
CA LEU A 33 -0.32 -9.33 8.69
C LEU A 33 1.16 -8.94 8.64
N LEU A 34 1.54 -7.80 9.20
CA LEU A 34 2.93 -7.33 9.20
C LEU A 34 3.86 -8.30 9.94
N GLU A 35 3.44 -8.76 11.12
CA GLU A 35 4.21 -9.71 11.92
C GLU A 35 4.42 -11.02 11.17
N HIS A 36 3.34 -11.57 10.58
CA HIS A 36 3.42 -12.81 9.80
C HIS A 36 4.26 -12.65 8.53
N ALA A 37 4.14 -11.53 7.82
CA ALA A 37 4.96 -11.22 6.64
C ALA A 37 6.45 -11.11 6.99
N GLN A 38 6.78 -10.48 8.12
CA GLN A 38 8.15 -10.34 8.59
C GLN A 38 8.74 -11.70 8.99
N LYS A 39 7.98 -12.52 9.71
CA LYS A 39 8.37 -13.88 10.07
C LYS A 39 8.64 -14.74 8.82
N LEU A 40 7.71 -14.74 7.85
CA LEU A 40 7.88 -15.45 6.59
C LEU A 40 9.12 -14.99 5.83
N ALA A 41 9.36 -13.67 5.73
CA ALA A 41 10.54 -13.13 5.03
C ALA A 41 11.86 -13.59 5.68
N GLN A 42 11.90 -13.70 7.00
CA GLN A 42 13.08 -14.14 7.74
C GLN A 42 13.31 -15.65 7.64
N GLU A 43 12.24 -16.45 7.78
CA GLU A 43 12.33 -17.93 7.82
C GLU A 43 12.55 -18.55 6.44
N SER A 44 11.89 -18.03 5.41
CA SER A 44 11.91 -18.60 4.05
C SER A 44 12.99 -18.00 3.14
N GLY A 45 13.61 -16.88 3.55
CA GLY A 45 14.54 -16.13 2.72
C GLY A 45 13.91 -15.46 1.49
N LEU A 46 12.57 -15.43 1.41
CA LEU A 46 11.84 -14.79 0.32
C LEU A 46 11.98 -13.26 0.37
N ALA A 47 11.86 -12.63 -0.80
CA ALA A 47 11.75 -11.18 -0.86
C ALA A 47 10.50 -10.71 -0.10
N TYR A 48 10.60 -9.59 0.61
CA TYR A 48 9.50 -9.09 1.46
C TYR A 48 8.17 -8.92 0.70
N TYR A 49 8.21 -8.55 -0.58
CA TYR A 49 6.99 -8.43 -1.39
C TYR A 49 6.27 -9.77 -1.57
N ASP A 50 7.01 -10.85 -1.80
CA ASP A 50 6.46 -12.19 -1.99
C ASP A 50 6.01 -12.78 -0.65
N ALA A 51 6.80 -12.57 0.40
CA ALA A 51 6.43 -12.95 1.77
C ALA A 51 5.14 -12.26 2.23
N PHE A 52 4.98 -10.95 1.94
CA PHE A 52 3.76 -10.20 2.23
C PHE A 52 2.55 -10.74 1.45
N ALA A 53 2.74 -11.14 0.18
CA ALA A 53 1.67 -11.74 -0.61
C ALA A 53 1.17 -13.07 -0.04
N LEU A 54 2.09 -13.92 0.42
CA LEU A 54 1.75 -15.16 1.13
C LEU A 54 1.07 -14.87 2.46
N ALA A 55 1.61 -13.96 3.26
CA ALA A 55 1.04 -13.59 4.55
C ALA A 55 -0.41 -13.08 4.45
N MET A 56 -0.72 -12.31 3.40
CA MET A 56 -2.10 -11.88 3.14
C MET A 56 -3.05 -13.05 2.91
N ASN A 57 -2.60 -14.14 2.26
CA ASN A 57 -3.41 -15.34 2.08
C ASN A 57 -3.65 -16.02 3.42
N ASP A 58 -2.58 -16.33 4.14
CA ASP A 58 -2.64 -17.10 5.38
C ASP A 58 -3.51 -16.43 6.43
N VAL A 59 -3.31 -15.13 6.67
CA VAL A 59 -4.10 -14.37 7.65
C VAL A 59 -5.58 -14.35 7.27
N LEU A 60 -5.91 -14.12 6.00
CA LEU A 60 -7.31 -14.09 5.57
C LEU A 60 -7.95 -15.48 5.63
N ASP A 61 -7.21 -16.54 5.30
CA ASP A 61 -7.71 -17.91 5.34
C ASP A 61 -7.93 -18.37 6.79
N GLU A 62 -7.05 -17.99 7.71
CA GLU A 62 -7.23 -18.22 9.16
C GLU A 62 -8.48 -17.50 9.68
N GLN A 63 -8.67 -16.22 9.33
CA GLN A 63 -9.87 -15.49 9.74
C GLN A 63 -11.14 -16.08 9.11
N CYS A 64 -11.09 -16.54 7.86
CA CYS A 64 -12.21 -17.21 7.19
C CYS A 64 -12.63 -18.52 7.87
N ARG A 65 -11.72 -19.21 8.59
CA ARG A 65 -12.06 -20.42 9.37
C ARG A 65 -12.86 -20.09 10.62
N SER A 66 -12.66 -18.91 11.20
CA SER A 66 -13.34 -18.47 12.43
C SER A 66 -14.62 -17.69 12.13
N LEU A 67 -14.60 -16.86 11.09
CA LEU A 67 -15.70 -16.00 10.66
C LEU A 67 -15.88 -16.15 9.16
N ALA A 68 -17.10 -16.44 8.69
CA ALA A 68 -17.38 -16.53 7.26
C ALA A 68 -17.33 -15.14 6.61
N ILE A 69 -16.14 -14.73 6.15
CA ILE A 69 -15.93 -13.46 5.45
C ILE A 69 -16.19 -13.67 3.94
N PRO A 70 -17.14 -12.96 3.33
CA PRO A 70 -17.40 -13.07 1.90
C PRO A 70 -16.17 -12.75 1.04
N LYS A 71 -15.97 -13.49 -0.06
CA LYS A 71 -14.86 -13.29 -1.00
C LYS A 71 -14.73 -11.85 -1.52
N ARG A 72 -15.86 -11.17 -1.73
CA ARG A 72 -15.87 -9.75 -2.11
C ARG A 72 -15.14 -8.88 -1.09
N ILE A 73 -15.31 -9.13 0.21
CA ILE A 73 -14.67 -8.36 1.28
C ILE A 73 -13.18 -8.69 1.32
N THR A 74 -12.80 -9.97 1.27
CA THR A 74 -11.38 -10.37 1.33
C THR A 74 -10.58 -9.82 0.13
N THR A 75 -11.15 -9.80 -1.07
CA THR A 75 -10.53 -9.14 -2.24
C THR A 75 -10.28 -7.66 -1.99
N LEU A 76 -11.26 -6.94 -1.44
CA LEU A 76 -11.11 -5.51 -1.13
C LEU A 76 -10.05 -5.25 -0.06
N VAL A 77 -9.96 -6.12 0.95
CA VAL A 77 -8.93 -6.05 2.00
C VAL A 77 -7.53 -6.20 1.39
N ARG A 78 -7.34 -7.18 0.49
CA ARG A 78 -6.07 -7.39 -0.23
C ARG A 78 -5.67 -6.17 -1.05
N ASP A 79 -6.61 -5.56 -1.77
CA ASP A 79 -6.34 -4.35 -2.56
C ASP A 79 -5.86 -3.20 -1.66
N ILE A 80 -6.50 -3.00 -0.51
CA ILE A 80 -6.11 -1.97 0.47
C ILE A 80 -4.68 -2.19 0.97
N TRP A 81 -4.34 -3.44 1.33
CA TRP A 81 -3.00 -3.78 1.82
C TRP A 81 -1.92 -3.67 0.74
N GLN A 82 -2.19 -4.14 -0.48
CA GLN A 82 -1.24 -4.01 -1.58
C GLN A 82 -0.91 -2.55 -1.90
N LEU A 83 -1.90 -1.65 -1.77
CA LEU A 83 -1.67 -0.23 -1.92
C LEU A 83 -0.72 0.34 -0.85
N GLN A 84 -0.71 -0.19 0.38
CA GLN A 84 0.23 0.26 1.43
C GLN A 84 1.70 0.13 0.99
N LEU A 85 2.06 -0.96 0.31
CA LEU A 85 3.43 -1.14 -0.21
C LEU A 85 3.77 -0.20 -1.37
N ARG A 86 2.76 0.37 -2.02
CA ARG A 86 2.89 1.24 -3.19
C ARG A 86 2.80 2.73 -2.84
N LEU A 87 2.10 3.10 -1.77
CA LEU A 87 1.93 4.49 -1.32
C LEU A 87 3.24 5.18 -0.99
N SER A 88 4.28 4.44 -0.59
CA SER A 88 5.65 4.97 -0.42
C SER A 88 6.32 5.34 -1.74
N ARG A 89 5.92 4.73 -2.86
CA ARG A 89 6.52 4.90 -4.19
C ARG A 89 5.81 5.99 -5.00
N ARG A 90 6.00 7.23 -4.58
CA ARG A 90 5.31 8.44 -5.12
C ARG A 90 5.92 9.06 -6.37
N GLN A 91 7.06 8.55 -6.85
CA GLN A 91 7.81 9.20 -7.92
C GLN A 91 7.14 9.11 -9.29
N GLY A 92 7.11 10.25 -9.99
CA GLY A 92 6.65 10.38 -11.38
C GLY A 92 5.17 10.06 -11.57
N LYS A 93 4.83 9.46 -12.72
CA LYS A 93 3.43 9.14 -13.09
C LYS A 93 2.74 8.10 -12.20
N ARG A 94 3.47 7.47 -11.26
CA ARG A 94 2.93 6.43 -10.38
C ARG A 94 1.93 6.98 -9.37
N ALA A 95 2.13 8.22 -8.91
CA ALA A 95 1.22 8.85 -7.95
C ALA A 95 -0.19 9.01 -8.53
N HIS A 96 -0.31 9.56 -9.74
CA HIS A 96 -1.60 9.69 -10.43
C HIS A 96 -2.29 8.33 -10.61
N LYS A 97 -1.55 7.31 -11.09
CA LYS A 97 -2.10 5.95 -11.25
C LYS A 97 -2.56 5.31 -9.93
N LEU A 98 -1.94 5.66 -8.81
CA LEU A 98 -2.38 5.19 -7.50
C LEU A 98 -3.67 5.88 -7.07
N MET A 99 -3.78 7.18 -7.31
CA MET A 99 -4.97 7.98 -7.00
C MET A 99 -6.21 7.53 -7.80
N GLU A 100 -6.02 7.10 -9.04
CA GLU A 100 -7.07 6.52 -9.89
C GLU A 100 -7.61 5.17 -9.37
N HIS A 101 -6.92 4.51 -8.42
CA HIS A 101 -7.35 3.20 -7.94
C HIS A 101 -8.66 3.31 -7.13
N PRO A 102 -9.67 2.44 -7.36
CA PRO A 102 -10.97 2.54 -6.69
C PRO A 102 -10.90 2.32 -5.16
N LYS A 103 -9.77 1.83 -4.66
CA LYS A 103 -9.49 1.61 -3.23
C LYS A 103 -8.45 2.55 -2.65
N PHE A 104 -8.03 3.55 -3.42
CA PHE A 104 -7.09 4.56 -2.96
C PHE A 104 -7.54 5.23 -1.67
N ARG A 105 -8.81 5.68 -1.60
CA ARG A 105 -9.33 6.36 -0.39
C ARG A 105 -9.19 5.50 0.86
N ALA A 106 -9.60 4.23 0.80
CA ALA A 106 -9.49 3.32 1.94
C ALA A 106 -8.02 3.00 2.29
N ALA A 107 -7.12 2.94 1.29
CA ALA A 107 -5.70 2.78 1.55
C ALA A 107 -5.06 4.03 2.17
N TYR A 108 -5.48 5.22 1.74
CA TYR A 108 -5.06 6.49 2.35
C TYR A 108 -5.56 6.60 3.79
N ASP A 109 -6.84 6.32 4.06
CA ASP A 109 -7.39 6.35 5.41
C ASP A 109 -6.64 5.37 6.35
N LEU A 110 -6.21 4.22 5.82
CA LEU A 110 -5.39 3.25 6.56
C LEU A 110 -3.99 3.80 6.84
N LEU A 111 -3.36 4.44 5.84
CA LEU A 111 -2.05 5.09 6.01
C LEU A 111 -2.11 6.20 7.06
N ALA A 112 -3.12 7.07 7.01
CA ALA A 112 -3.31 8.16 7.96
C ALA A 112 -3.50 7.62 9.38
N LEU A 113 -4.34 6.60 9.55
CA LEU A 113 -4.55 5.94 10.84
C LEU A 113 -3.24 5.33 11.38
N ARG A 114 -2.47 4.67 10.52
CA ARG A 114 -1.17 4.08 10.88
C ARG A 114 -0.17 5.16 11.28
N ALA A 115 -0.07 6.24 10.51
CA ALA A 115 0.82 7.36 10.80
C ALA A 115 0.55 7.96 12.19
N GLN A 116 -0.73 8.13 12.54
CA GLN A 116 -1.16 8.62 13.85
C GLN A 116 -0.82 7.64 14.99
N VAL A 117 -1.07 6.34 14.78
CA VAL A 117 -0.86 5.32 15.83
C VAL A 117 0.62 5.00 16.05
N GLU A 118 1.38 4.87 14.96
CA GLU A 118 2.81 4.54 15.00
C GLU A 118 3.66 5.76 15.37
N ASN A 119 3.07 6.97 15.35
CA ASN A 119 3.70 8.26 15.64
C ASN A 119 5.05 8.44 14.92
N ASN A 120 5.15 7.91 13.71
CA ASN A 120 6.38 7.95 12.91
C ASN A 120 6.39 9.22 12.05
N PRO A 121 7.38 10.11 12.21
CA PRO A 121 7.47 11.36 11.45
C PRO A 121 7.48 11.17 9.93
N GLU A 122 8.10 10.10 9.42
CA GLU A 122 8.13 9.83 7.98
C GLU A 122 6.76 9.43 7.45
N MET A 123 6.00 8.63 8.21
CA MET A 123 4.64 8.25 7.82
C MET A 123 3.65 9.40 7.95
N LEU A 124 3.81 10.27 8.94
CA LEU A 124 3.01 11.50 9.07
C LEU A 124 3.23 12.41 7.85
N ARG A 125 4.48 12.71 7.49
CA ARG A 125 4.81 13.47 6.27
C ARG A 125 4.30 12.79 4.99
N LEU A 126 4.33 11.47 4.94
CA LEU A 126 3.79 10.72 3.80
C LEU A 126 2.27 10.89 3.70
N ALA A 127 1.55 10.82 4.82
CA ALA A 127 0.11 11.04 4.88
C ALA A 127 -0.25 12.48 4.49
N GLU A 128 0.41 13.47 5.09
CA GLU A 128 0.22 14.91 4.77
C GLU A 128 0.46 15.19 3.29
N TRP A 129 1.52 14.64 2.70
CA TRP A 129 1.79 14.80 1.28
C TRP A 129 0.67 14.23 0.41
N TRP A 130 0.13 13.06 0.76
CA TRP A 130 -0.98 12.47 0.01
C TRP A 130 -2.27 13.26 0.18
N ASP A 131 -2.49 13.87 1.34
CA ASP A 131 -3.61 14.76 1.63
C ASP A 131 -3.55 16.05 0.79
N GLU A 132 -2.36 16.67 0.69
CA GLU A 132 -2.18 17.82 -0.20
C GLU A 132 -2.32 17.43 -1.67
N PHE A 133 -1.80 16.26 -2.06
CA PHE A 133 -1.77 15.85 -3.47
C PHE A 133 -3.17 15.54 -4.02
N GLN A 134 -4.05 14.95 -3.21
CA GLN A 134 -5.44 14.66 -3.61
C GLN A 134 -6.27 15.93 -3.86
N ASP A 135 -6.01 17.01 -3.10
CA ASP A 135 -6.75 18.26 -3.19
C ASP A 135 -6.07 19.30 -4.10
N ALA A 136 -4.82 19.05 -4.50
CA ALA A 136 -4.04 19.94 -5.35
C ALA A 136 -4.57 20.01 -6.79
N THR A 137 -4.48 21.21 -7.38
CA THR A 137 -4.72 21.40 -8.83
C THR A 137 -3.68 20.64 -9.67
N PRO A 138 -3.98 20.29 -10.94
CA PRO A 138 -3.02 19.59 -11.80
C PRO A 138 -1.65 20.29 -11.92
N ALA A 139 -1.65 21.63 -11.90
CA ALA A 139 -0.43 22.42 -11.90
C ALA A 139 0.38 22.22 -10.60
N ARG A 140 -0.27 22.28 -9.43
CA ARG A 140 0.38 22.04 -8.13
C ARG A 140 0.84 20.58 -7.98
N GLN A 141 0.06 19.61 -8.45
CA GLN A 141 0.47 18.20 -8.48
C GLN A 141 1.76 18.00 -9.27
N LYS A 142 1.90 18.65 -10.43
CA LYS A 142 3.14 18.61 -11.23
C LYS A 142 4.34 19.15 -10.44
N THR A 143 4.16 20.28 -9.74
CA THR A 143 5.19 20.88 -8.89
C THR A 143 5.59 19.95 -7.74
N MET A 144 4.62 19.38 -7.02
CA MET A 144 4.87 18.44 -5.92
C MET A 144 5.65 17.20 -6.37
N LEU A 145 5.36 16.68 -7.57
CA LEU A 145 6.09 15.54 -8.14
C LEU A 145 7.50 15.88 -8.57
N SER A 146 7.76 17.12 -9.02
CA SER A 146 9.13 17.56 -9.33
C SER A 146 9.99 17.72 -8.08
N THR A 147 9.44 18.24 -6.98
CA THR A 147 10.17 18.42 -5.72
C THR A 147 10.58 17.09 -5.09
N LEU A 148 9.77 16.04 -5.23
CA LEU A 148 10.12 14.68 -4.78
C LEU A 148 11.34 14.06 -5.50
N GLY A 149 11.71 14.59 -6.68
CA GLY A 149 12.86 14.09 -7.45
C GLY A 149 14.22 14.50 -6.90
N GLU A 150 14.24 15.45 -5.96
CA GLU A 150 15.46 15.95 -5.31
C GLU A 150 15.81 15.18 -4.02
N ASP A 151 14.90 14.35 -3.50
CA ASP A 151 15.22 13.41 -2.43
C ASP A 151 16.17 12.30 -2.95
N PRO A 152 17.24 11.96 -2.21
CA PRO A 152 18.26 11.03 -2.68
C PRO A 152 17.71 9.60 -2.70
N ALA A 153 16.98 9.26 -3.76
CA ALA A 153 16.75 7.86 -4.09
C ALA A 153 18.11 7.21 -4.37
N PRO A 154 18.46 6.08 -3.73
CA PRO A 154 19.67 5.36 -4.08
C PRO A 154 19.49 4.92 -5.53
N ARG A 155 20.19 5.61 -6.44
CA ARG A 155 20.25 5.28 -7.86
C ARG A 155 20.86 3.89 -7.94
N ARG A 156 20.03 2.84 -7.92
CA ARG A 156 20.44 1.51 -8.35
C ARG A 156 20.89 1.68 -9.79
N SER A 157 22.21 1.76 -9.96
CA SER A 157 22.91 1.68 -11.22
C SER A 157 22.29 0.53 -11.99
N ARG A 158 21.47 0.86 -12.99
CA ARG A 158 21.03 -0.12 -13.97
C ARG A 158 22.28 -0.48 -14.76
N GLN A 159 23.00 -1.50 -14.31
CA GLN A 159 23.96 -2.21 -15.14
C GLN A 159 23.20 -2.65 -16.38
N ARG A 160 23.41 -1.92 -17.48
CA ARG A 160 22.94 -2.29 -18.81
C ARG A 160 23.55 -3.67 -19.11
N ARG A 161 22.73 -4.73 -19.02
CA ARG A 161 23.12 -6.04 -19.55
C ARG A 161 23.52 -5.85 -21.02
N PRO A 162 24.72 -6.28 -21.45
CA PRO A 162 25.10 -6.18 -22.85
C PRO A 162 24.16 -7.06 -23.67
N ARG A 163 23.54 -6.48 -24.70
CA ARG A 163 22.79 -7.25 -25.70
C ARG A 163 23.78 -8.20 -26.38
N ARG A 164 23.69 -9.51 -26.10
CA ARG A 164 24.36 -10.55 -26.90
C ARG A 164 23.85 -10.41 -28.34
N ARG A 165 24.74 -10.03 -29.26
CA ARG A 165 24.47 -10.10 -30.70
C ARG A 165 24.27 -11.57 -31.08
N ALA A 166 23.14 -11.89 -31.71
CA ALA A 166 22.92 -13.20 -32.27
C ALA A 166 23.90 -13.45 -33.43
N PRO A 167 24.43 -14.68 -33.60
CA PRO A 167 25.31 -15.01 -34.71
C PRO A 167 24.53 -14.99 -36.03
N ARG A 168 25.10 -14.30 -37.02
CA ARG A 168 24.60 -14.26 -38.40
C ARG A 168 24.74 -15.66 -39.00
N LYS A 169 23.63 -16.30 -39.37
CA LYS A 169 23.67 -17.48 -40.24
C LYS A 169 24.10 -17.03 -41.62
N GLU A 170 25.27 -17.47 -42.06
CA GLU A 170 25.63 -17.49 -43.48
C GLU A 170 24.82 -18.60 -44.15
N GLY A 171 24.10 -18.22 -45.20
CA GLY A 171 23.41 -19.15 -46.07
C GLY A 171 24.37 -19.78 -47.07
N ALA A 172 23.97 -20.95 -47.55
CA ALA A 172 24.54 -21.66 -48.70
C ALA A 172 24.57 -20.81 -49.98
#